data_AF-A0A239PIU6-F1
#
_entry.id   AF-A0A239PIU6-F1
#
_cell.length_a   1.000
_cell.length_b   1.000
_cell.length_c   1.000
_cell.angle_alpha   90.00
_cell.angle_beta   90.00
_cell.angle_gamma   90.00
#
_symmetry.space_group_name_H-M   'P 1'
#
loop_
_entity.id
_entity.type
_entity.pdbx_description
1 polymer ?
#
loop_
_entity_poly.entity_id
_entity_poly.type
_entity_poly.pdbx_seq_one_letter_code
_entity_poly.pdbx_strand_id
1 'polypeptide(L)'
;MPTTMLGVDQPSSDPETLRHQLLRDPSAQARDLIAVIFALAREQHLPQPVRAASLRLLATIPNLSLHYDVTDRAGRAGIAITHIRPDLASDGLKATLIVHPATGQILAWHEQAVDAAGNPQPWSPSGGYIVIIASERVADTESPYVGCRDATQARLDFPASRPPPTA
;
A
#
# COMPACT_ATOMS: atom_id res chain seq x y z
N MET A 1 1.71 -17.81 11.46
CA MET A 1 2.47 -17.37 10.27
C MET A 1 1.61 -16.32 9.57
N PRO A 2 1.99 -15.04 9.52
CA PRO A 2 1.24 -14.09 8.73
C PRO A 2 1.45 -14.44 7.25
N THR A 3 0.39 -14.81 6.56
CA THR A 3 0.42 -15.04 5.11
C THR A 3 0.41 -13.68 4.43
N THR A 4 1.57 -13.21 3.97
CA THR A 4 1.67 -12.09 3.03
C THR A 4 0.80 -12.40 1.82
N MET A 5 -0.19 -11.56 1.49
CA MET A 5 -1.16 -11.88 0.43
C MET A 5 -0.53 -11.81 -0.97
N LEU A 6 0.63 -11.18 -1.12
CA LEU A 6 1.46 -11.24 -2.34
C LEU A 6 2.55 -12.33 -2.32
N GLY A 7 2.75 -13.06 -1.21
CA GLY A 7 3.80 -14.07 -1.09
C GLY A 7 5.24 -13.54 -1.30
N VAL A 8 5.45 -12.22 -1.22
CA VAL A 8 6.76 -11.57 -1.36
C VAL A 8 7.27 -11.14 0.01
N ASP A 9 8.04 -12.01 0.66
CA ASP A 9 8.62 -11.74 2.00
C ASP A 9 9.72 -10.67 1.97
N GLN A 10 10.44 -10.56 0.85
CA GLN A 10 11.47 -9.54 0.65
C GLN A 10 11.45 -9.04 -0.81
N PRO A 11 10.86 -7.86 -1.07
CA PRO A 11 10.82 -7.31 -2.42
C PRO A 11 12.22 -6.85 -2.86
N SER A 12 12.59 -7.19 -4.09
CA SER A 12 13.87 -6.83 -4.68
C SER A 12 13.93 -5.34 -5.00
N SER A 13 15.13 -4.75 -4.87
CA SER A 13 15.42 -3.40 -5.37
C SER A 13 15.86 -3.38 -6.84
N ASP A 14 15.96 -4.55 -7.48
CA ASP A 14 16.15 -4.68 -8.92
C ASP A 14 14.78 -4.73 -9.62
N PRO A 15 14.49 -3.85 -10.60
CA PRO A 15 13.17 -3.78 -11.24
C PRO A 15 12.73 -5.10 -11.88
N GLU A 16 13.59 -5.76 -12.66
CA GLU A 16 13.21 -7.00 -13.36
C GLU A 16 12.96 -8.15 -12.39
N THR A 17 13.83 -8.28 -11.39
CA THR A 17 13.63 -9.26 -10.31
C THR A 17 12.34 -8.96 -9.54
N LEU A 18 12.05 -7.69 -9.24
CA LEU A 18 10.82 -7.29 -8.58
C LEU A 18 9.60 -7.62 -9.44
N ARG A 19 9.65 -7.39 -10.77
CA ARG A 19 8.59 -7.77 -11.70
C ARG A 19 8.32 -9.27 -11.64
N HIS A 20 9.35 -10.09 -11.68
CA HIS A 20 9.22 -11.54 -11.58
C HIS A 20 8.62 -11.98 -10.23
N GLN A 21 8.99 -11.33 -9.12
CA GLN A 21 8.41 -11.58 -7.81
C GLN A 21 6.91 -11.25 -7.78
N LEU A 22 6.55 -10.06 -8.29
CA LEU A 22 5.16 -9.58 -8.29
C LEU A 22 4.25 -10.38 -9.22
N LEU A 23 4.75 -10.82 -10.37
CA LEU A 23 3.97 -11.56 -11.38
C LEU A 23 4.00 -13.09 -11.18
N ARG A 24 4.66 -13.59 -10.13
CA ARG A 24 4.66 -15.02 -9.80
C ARG A 24 3.26 -15.52 -9.45
N ASP A 25 2.41 -14.66 -8.86
CA ASP A 25 1.02 -14.98 -8.61
C ASP A 25 0.18 -14.76 -9.89
N PRO A 26 -0.51 -15.79 -10.44
CA PRO A 26 -1.40 -15.62 -11.58
C PRO A 26 -2.53 -14.61 -11.32
N SER A 27 -2.93 -14.40 -10.05
CA SER A 27 -3.89 -13.35 -9.69
C SER A 27 -3.32 -11.94 -9.87
N ALA A 28 -2.00 -11.77 -9.76
CA ALA A 28 -1.31 -10.51 -10.01
C ALA A 28 -1.12 -10.23 -11.51
N GLN A 29 -1.02 -11.26 -12.35
CA GLN A 29 -1.00 -11.09 -13.82
C GLN A 29 -2.33 -10.56 -14.37
N ALA A 30 -3.45 -10.88 -13.71
CA ALA A 30 -4.76 -10.32 -14.04
C ALA A 30 -4.97 -8.88 -13.51
N ARG A 31 -4.18 -8.46 -12.52
CA ARG A 31 -4.28 -7.12 -11.91
C ARG A 31 -3.40 -6.11 -12.63
N ASP A 32 -3.75 -4.84 -12.48
CA ASP A 32 -2.92 -3.74 -12.95
C ASP A 32 -1.62 -3.78 -12.14
N LEU A 33 -0.48 -3.57 -12.78
CA LEU A 33 0.78 -3.47 -12.06
C LEU A 33 0.74 -2.31 -11.04
N ILE A 34 -0.04 -1.25 -11.30
CA ILE A 34 -0.26 -0.19 -10.30
C ILE A 34 -0.99 -0.74 -9.06
N ALA A 35 -2.02 -1.57 -9.23
CA ALA A 35 -2.77 -2.18 -8.13
C ALA A 35 -1.90 -3.15 -7.33
N VAL A 36 -1.06 -3.93 -8.01
CA VAL A 36 -0.12 -4.88 -7.38
C VAL A 36 0.93 -4.13 -6.55
N ILE A 37 1.51 -3.06 -7.08
CA ILE A 37 2.47 -2.22 -6.33
C ILE A 37 1.80 -1.55 -5.12
N PHE A 38 0.57 -1.08 -5.27
CA PHE A 38 -0.18 -0.55 -4.14
C PHE A 38 -0.42 -1.61 -3.06
N ALA A 39 -0.86 -2.81 -3.44
CA ALA A 39 -1.06 -3.91 -2.50
C ALA A 39 0.24 -4.25 -1.75
N LEU A 40 1.39 -4.24 -2.44
CA LEU A 40 2.70 -4.43 -1.82
C LEU A 40 2.99 -3.36 -0.77
N ALA A 41 2.76 -2.09 -1.10
CA ALA A 41 3.00 -0.96 -0.19
C ALA A 41 2.03 -0.90 0.99
N ARG A 42 0.83 -1.44 0.81
CA ARG A 42 -0.19 -1.55 1.87
C ARG A 42 0.19 -2.64 2.88
N GLU A 43 0.79 -3.73 2.42
CA GLU A 43 1.08 -4.90 3.26
C GLU A 43 2.43 -4.81 3.96
N GLN A 44 3.40 -4.07 3.40
CA GLN A 44 4.73 -3.95 3.98
C GLN A 44 5.36 -2.58 3.76
N HIS A 45 6.23 -2.19 4.69
CA HIS A 45 7.08 -1.02 4.53
C HIS A 45 8.08 -1.26 3.39
N LEU A 46 8.02 -0.41 2.35
CA LEU A 46 8.94 -0.46 1.23
C LEU A 46 10.13 0.46 1.48
N PRO A 47 11.37 -0.06 1.59
CA PRO A 47 12.55 0.78 1.69
C PRO A 47 12.79 1.54 0.37
N GLN A 48 13.52 2.65 0.44
CA GLN A 48 13.71 3.56 -0.70
C GLN A 48 14.20 2.87 -1.99
N PRO A 49 15.15 1.93 -1.95
CA PRO A 49 15.58 1.23 -3.17
C PRO A 49 14.45 0.44 -3.84
N VAL A 50 13.58 -0.20 -3.06
CA VAL A 50 12.42 -0.95 -3.57
C VAL A 50 11.39 0.01 -4.14
N ARG A 51 11.10 1.14 -3.47
CA ARG A 51 10.20 2.17 -4.02
C ARG A 51 10.69 2.69 -5.37
N ALA A 52 11.99 2.94 -5.52
CA ALA A 52 12.58 3.33 -6.78
C ALA A 52 12.42 2.25 -7.86
N ALA A 53 12.61 0.97 -7.51
CA ALA A 53 12.37 -0.14 -8.42
C ALA A 53 10.90 -0.24 -8.86
N SER A 54 9.95 -0.08 -7.94
CA SER A 54 8.51 -0.05 -8.25
C SER A 54 8.17 1.09 -9.22
N LEU A 55 8.69 2.29 -8.99
CA LEU A 55 8.47 3.43 -9.89
C LEU A 55 9.07 3.21 -11.29
N ARG A 56 10.25 2.59 -11.38
CA ARG A 56 10.84 2.20 -12.68
C ARG A 56 9.98 1.17 -13.40
N LEU A 57 9.40 0.22 -12.68
CA LEU A 57 8.46 -0.74 -13.26
C LEU A 57 7.19 -0.08 -13.78
N LEU A 58 6.62 0.87 -13.02
CA LEU A 58 5.49 1.66 -13.50
C LEU A 58 5.83 2.38 -14.80
N ALA A 59 7.01 2.97 -14.91
CA ALA A 59 7.45 3.65 -16.13
C ALA A 59 7.53 2.75 -17.38
N THR A 60 7.49 1.42 -17.23
CA THR A 60 7.43 0.47 -18.37
C THR A 60 6.01 0.26 -18.91
N ILE A 61 4.98 0.70 -18.18
CA ILE A 61 3.58 0.55 -18.59
C ILE A 61 3.29 1.62 -19.65
N PRO A 62 2.85 1.24 -20.86
CA PRO A 62 2.44 2.22 -21.86
C PRO A 62 1.18 2.97 -21.41
N ASN A 63 1.00 4.19 -21.89
CA ASN A 63 -0.21 5.01 -21.68
C ASN A 63 -0.50 5.37 -20.21
N LEU A 64 0.54 5.45 -19.37
CA LEU A 64 0.39 6.11 -18.07
C LEU A 64 0.27 7.62 -18.24
N SER A 65 -0.65 8.20 -17.46
CA SER A 65 -0.76 9.65 -17.29
C SER A 65 -0.12 10.07 -15.97
N LEU A 66 0.67 11.13 -16.01
CA LEU A 66 1.26 11.76 -14.83
C LEU A 66 0.61 13.11 -14.59
N HIS A 67 0.12 13.32 -13.37
CA HIS A 67 -0.38 14.61 -12.91
C HIS A 67 0.45 15.06 -11.72
N TYR A 68 1.18 16.16 -11.91
CA TYR A 68 1.98 16.80 -10.87
C TYR A 68 1.10 17.65 -9.95
N ASP A 69 1.64 18.00 -8.79
CA ASP A 69 1.03 18.93 -7.83
C ASP A 69 -0.37 18.53 -7.35
N VAL A 70 -0.65 17.22 -7.30
CA VAL A 70 -1.89 16.71 -6.71
C VAL A 70 -1.80 16.73 -5.20
N THR A 71 -2.94 16.92 -4.54
CA THR A 71 -3.05 16.81 -3.08
C THR A 71 -3.91 15.60 -2.75
N ASP A 72 -3.40 14.69 -1.92
CA ASP A 72 -4.18 13.54 -1.45
C ASP A 72 -5.26 13.97 -0.44
N ARG A 73 -6.15 13.05 -0.03
CA ARG A 73 -7.19 13.36 0.96
C ARG A 73 -6.68 13.62 2.38
N ALA A 74 -5.38 13.40 2.64
CA ALA A 74 -4.73 13.76 3.89
C ALA A 74 -4.01 15.14 3.80
N GLY A 75 -4.16 15.88 2.69
CA GLY A 75 -3.56 17.19 2.51
C GLY A 75 -2.08 17.17 2.10
N ARG A 76 -1.54 16.01 1.70
CA ARG A 76 -0.14 15.86 1.30
C ARG A 76 0.02 16.06 -0.20
N ALA A 77 1.04 16.80 -0.60
CA ALA A 77 1.40 16.96 -2.01
C ALA A 77 1.98 15.66 -2.60
N GLY A 78 1.67 15.39 -3.86
CA GLY A 78 2.06 14.18 -4.55
C GLY A 78 2.09 14.31 -6.07
N ILE A 79 2.47 13.22 -6.72
CA ILE A 79 2.32 12.99 -8.16
C ILE A 79 1.32 11.85 -8.32
N ALA A 80 0.25 12.06 -9.09
CA ALA A 80 -0.68 11.02 -9.45
C ALA A 80 -0.20 10.30 -10.71
N ILE A 81 -0.09 8.98 -10.62
CA ILE A 81 0.19 8.06 -11.72
C ILE A 81 -1.11 7.33 -12.03
N THR A 82 -1.65 7.55 -13.22
CA THR A 82 -2.98 7.05 -13.61
C THR A 82 -2.88 6.13 -14.81
N HIS A 83 -3.63 5.03 -14.77
CA HIS A 83 -3.83 4.11 -15.88
C HIS A 83 -5.32 3.84 -16.06
N ILE A 84 -5.78 3.86 -17.31
CA ILE A 84 -7.15 3.52 -17.66
C ILE A 84 -7.13 2.16 -18.34
N ARG A 85 -7.87 1.21 -17.77
CA ARG A 85 -8.03 -0.14 -18.28
C ARG A 85 -9.42 -0.30 -18.88
N PRO A 86 -9.57 -0.23 -20.21
CA PRO A 86 -10.89 -0.31 -20.85
C PRO A 86 -11.50 -1.72 -20.80
N ASP A 87 -10.75 -2.73 -20.37
CA ASP A 87 -11.08 -4.15 -20.45
C ASP A 87 -11.71 -4.76 -19.18
N LEU A 88 -11.82 -4.00 -18.08
CA LEU A 88 -12.16 -4.56 -16.75
C LEU A 88 -13.46 -4.06 -16.11
N ALA A 89 -14.20 -3.24 -16.82
CA ALA A 89 -15.59 -2.92 -16.53
C ALA A 89 -16.31 -2.71 -17.87
N SER A 90 -17.65 -2.73 -17.89
CA SER A 90 -18.43 -2.51 -19.12
C SER A 90 -18.00 -1.25 -19.87
N ASP A 91 -17.47 -0.24 -19.17
CA ASP A 91 -16.96 1.00 -19.76
C ASP A 91 -15.52 1.40 -19.32
N GLY A 92 -14.82 0.55 -18.56
CA GLY A 92 -13.42 0.76 -18.14
C GLY A 92 -13.20 1.15 -16.66
N LEU A 93 -11.96 0.97 -16.18
CA LEU A 93 -11.54 1.26 -14.81
C LEU A 93 -10.31 2.16 -14.79
N LYS A 94 -10.36 3.26 -14.03
CA LYS A 94 -9.22 4.15 -13.81
C LYS A 94 -8.56 3.86 -12.46
N ALA A 95 -7.33 3.37 -12.50
CA ALA A 95 -6.46 3.20 -11.35
C ALA A 95 -5.56 4.43 -11.19
N THR A 96 -5.44 4.97 -9.98
CA THR A 96 -4.57 6.11 -9.68
C THR A 96 -3.79 5.87 -8.41
N LEU A 97 -2.47 5.99 -8.50
CA LEU A 97 -1.53 5.92 -7.38
C LEU A 97 -0.95 7.31 -7.13
N ILE A 98 -1.05 7.80 -5.91
CA ILE A 98 -0.43 9.07 -5.51
C ILE A 98 0.88 8.76 -4.79
N VAL A 99 1.97 9.35 -5.27
CA VAL A 99 3.32 9.16 -4.71
C VAL A 99 3.94 10.48 -4.26
N HIS A 100 4.70 10.45 -3.17
CA HIS A 100 5.46 11.60 -2.69
C HIS A 100 6.65 11.86 -3.63
N PRO A 101 6.80 13.09 -4.18
CA PRO A 101 7.76 13.36 -5.25
C PRO A 101 9.22 13.18 -4.82
N ALA A 102 9.56 13.54 -3.58
CA ALA A 102 10.96 13.50 -3.13
C ALA A 102 11.40 12.12 -2.61
N THR A 103 10.47 11.30 -2.12
CA THR A 103 10.81 10.05 -1.39
C THR A 103 10.32 8.79 -2.11
N GLY A 104 9.45 8.94 -3.10
CA GLY A 104 8.77 7.85 -3.79
C GLY A 104 7.80 7.06 -2.89
N GLN A 105 7.45 7.58 -1.71
CA GLN A 105 6.47 6.93 -0.83
C GLN A 105 5.09 6.92 -1.48
N ILE A 106 4.40 5.79 -1.40
CA ILE A 106 3.02 5.67 -1.85
C ILE A 106 2.12 6.27 -0.78
N LEU A 107 1.35 7.28 -1.16
CA LEU A 107 0.50 8.07 -0.26
C LEU A 107 -0.96 7.60 -0.31
N ALA A 108 -1.47 7.31 -1.51
CA ALA A 108 -2.86 6.92 -1.69
C ALA A 108 -3.08 6.08 -2.95
N TRP A 109 -4.21 5.36 -2.95
CA TRP A 109 -4.78 4.65 -4.08
C TRP A 109 -6.19 5.11 -4.33
N HIS A 110 -6.56 5.24 -5.59
CA HIS A 110 -7.92 5.52 -6.02
C HIS A 110 -8.28 4.65 -7.22
N GLU A 111 -9.39 3.93 -7.10
CA GLU A 111 -10.05 3.28 -8.22
C GLU A 111 -11.39 3.94 -8.48
N GLN A 112 -11.71 4.12 -9.75
CA GLN A 112 -12.97 4.71 -10.18
C GLN A 112 -13.36 4.14 -11.53
N ALA A 113 -14.61 3.68 -11.66
CA ALA A 113 -15.17 3.38 -12.97
C ALA A 113 -15.20 4.63 -13.86
N VAL A 114 -14.91 4.42 -15.14
CA VAL A 114 -14.96 5.47 -16.16
C VAL A 114 -15.76 4.99 -17.36
N ASP A 115 -16.19 5.94 -18.21
CA ASP A 115 -16.76 5.60 -19.51
C ASP A 115 -15.67 5.36 -20.58
N ALA A 116 -16.06 5.00 -21.79
CA ALA A 116 -15.15 4.80 -22.92
C ALA A 116 -14.31 6.05 -23.29
N ALA A 117 -14.73 7.24 -22.87
CA ALA A 117 -14.00 8.50 -23.04
C ALA A 117 -13.11 8.85 -21.82
N GLY A 118 -13.11 8.01 -20.77
CA GLY A 118 -12.33 8.20 -19.55
C GLY A 118 -13.02 9.08 -18.49
N ASN A 119 -14.29 9.45 -18.67
CA ASN A 119 -15.02 10.29 -17.72
C ASN A 119 -15.51 9.48 -16.52
N PRO A 120 -15.52 10.04 -15.30
CA PRO A 120 -16.07 9.39 -14.12
C PRO A 120 -17.52 8.91 -14.30
N GLN A 121 -17.83 7.68 -13.89
CA GLN A 121 -19.21 7.20 -13.78
C GLN A 121 -19.75 7.38 -12.36
N PRO A 122 -20.74 8.28 -12.12
CA PRO A 122 -21.16 8.67 -10.76
C PRO A 122 -21.84 7.59 -9.92
N TRP A 123 -22.42 6.58 -10.57
CA TRP A 123 -23.25 5.55 -9.91
C TRP A 123 -22.65 4.15 -9.96
N SER A 124 -21.38 4.03 -10.34
CA SER A 124 -20.72 2.73 -10.31
C SER A 124 -20.34 2.39 -8.87
N PRO A 125 -20.76 1.21 -8.36
CA PRO A 125 -20.28 0.72 -7.06
C PRO A 125 -18.79 0.34 -7.11
N SER A 126 -18.20 0.29 -8.30
CA SER A 126 -16.79 -0.01 -8.54
C SER A 126 -15.94 1.25 -8.35
N GLY A 127 -15.51 1.48 -7.11
CA GLY A 127 -14.57 2.55 -6.79
C GLY A 127 -14.22 2.60 -5.30
N GLY A 128 -13.07 3.18 -4.99
CA GLY A 128 -12.58 3.25 -3.62
C GLY A 128 -11.34 4.12 -3.52
N TYR A 129 -11.20 4.82 -2.40
CA TYR A 129 -10.03 5.64 -2.10
C TYR A 129 -9.41 5.16 -0.80
N ILE A 130 -8.12 4.80 -0.83
CA ILE A 130 -7.37 4.34 0.33
C ILE A 130 -6.20 5.30 0.56
N VAL A 131 -6.04 5.76 1.79
CA VAL A 131 -4.90 6.58 2.23
C VAL A 131 -3.97 5.71 3.06
N ILE A 132 -2.67 5.77 2.78
CA ILE A 132 -1.63 5.26 3.67
C ILE A 132 -1.19 6.43 4.56
N ILE A 133 -1.60 6.40 5.83
CA ILE A 133 -1.28 7.45 6.80
C ILE A 133 0.17 7.33 7.27
N ALA A 134 0.61 6.12 7.57
CA ALA A 134 1.98 5.81 7.92
C ALA A 134 2.31 4.40 7.45
N SER A 135 3.55 4.21 6.97
CA SER A 135 4.14 2.87 6.84
C SER A 135 5.59 2.96 7.30
N GLU A 136 5.83 2.51 8.52
CA GLU A 136 7.15 2.46 9.12
C GLU A 136 7.39 1.05 9.66
N ARG A 137 8.64 0.59 9.60
CA ARG A 137 9.01 -0.64 10.29
C ARG A 137 9.07 -0.33 11.77
N VAL A 138 8.09 -0.83 12.53
CA VAL A 138 8.17 -0.85 13.99
C VAL A 138 9.25 -1.85 14.38
N ALA A 139 10.16 -1.44 15.28
CA ALA A 139 11.11 -2.37 15.86
C ALA A 139 10.33 -3.48 16.57
N ASP A 140 10.72 -4.74 16.38
CA ASP A 140 10.08 -5.84 17.09
C ASP A 140 10.35 -5.71 18.59
N THR A 141 9.37 -5.17 19.33
CA THR A 141 9.40 -5.08 20.79
C THR A 141 8.77 -6.30 21.45
N GLU A 142 8.24 -7.25 20.67
CA GLU A 142 7.61 -8.49 21.15
C GLU A 142 8.53 -9.71 21.04
N SER A 143 9.69 -9.62 20.37
CA SER A 143 10.77 -10.59 20.59
C SER A 143 11.14 -10.56 22.08
N PRO A 144 10.92 -11.66 22.83
CA PRO A 144 11.32 -11.70 24.22
C PRO A 144 12.83 -11.45 24.27
N TYR A 145 13.23 -10.51 25.12
CA TYR A 145 14.63 -10.30 25.46
C TYR A 145 15.27 -11.68 25.72
N VAL A 146 16.44 -11.95 25.10
CA VAL A 146 17.16 -13.22 25.24
C VAL A 146 17.51 -13.54 26.71
N GLY A 147 17.39 -12.56 27.62
CA GLY A 147 17.52 -12.71 29.07
C GLY A 147 16.30 -13.27 29.82
N CYS A 148 15.14 -13.43 29.19
CA CYS A 148 13.93 -13.98 29.83
C CYS A 148 13.80 -15.50 29.63
N ARG A 149 14.86 -16.24 29.95
CA ARG A 149 14.80 -17.70 30.15
C ARG A 149 14.97 -18.05 31.62
N ASP A 150 14.22 -17.36 32.49
CA ASP A 150 13.85 -17.83 33.83
C ASP A 150 12.96 -16.78 34.49
N ALA A 151 11.65 -16.89 34.30
CA ALA A 151 10.67 -16.23 35.15
C ALA A 151 9.40 -17.08 35.18
N THR A 152 9.53 -18.25 35.81
CA THR A 152 8.37 -18.87 36.45
C THR A 152 7.78 -17.83 37.41
N GLN A 153 6.50 -17.48 37.23
CA GLN A 153 5.69 -16.55 38.04
C GLN A 153 5.91 -15.04 37.83
N ALA A 154 5.01 -14.43 37.04
CA ALA A 154 4.49 -13.11 37.37
C ALA A 154 2.97 -13.11 37.10
N ARG A 155 2.21 -13.38 38.16
CA ARG A 155 0.76 -13.16 38.20
C ARG A 155 0.56 -11.64 38.07
N LEU A 156 -0.25 -11.19 37.11
CA LEU A 156 -0.63 -9.79 36.99
C LEU A 156 -1.53 -9.42 38.18
N ASP A 157 -0.94 -8.87 39.25
CA ASP A 157 -1.70 -8.20 40.29
C ASP A 157 -2.10 -6.80 39.77
N PHE A 158 -3.36 -6.68 39.37
CA PHE A 158 -3.98 -5.38 39.15
C PHE A 158 -4.14 -4.66 40.49
N PRO A 159 -3.60 -3.45 40.70
CA PRO A 159 -3.92 -2.68 41.89
C PRO A 159 -5.39 -2.27 41.84
N ALA A 160 -6.13 -2.58 42.91
CA ALA A 160 -7.52 -2.20 43.06
C ALA A 160 -7.72 -0.68 42.91
N SER A 161 -8.75 -0.34 42.16
CA SER A 161 -9.24 1.01 41.86
C SER A 161 -9.32 1.94 43.07
N ARG A 162 -8.92 3.22 42.86
CA ARG A 162 -9.07 4.32 43.83
C ARG A 162 -10.51 4.46 44.33
N PRO A 163 -10.72 4.79 45.63
CA PRO A 163 -12.05 5.13 46.13
C PRO A 163 -12.52 6.49 45.60
N PRO A 164 -13.85 6.71 45.50
CA PRO A 164 -14.43 7.94 44.97
C PRO A 164 -14.25 9.12 45.94
N PRO A 165 -14.27 10.37 45.43
CA PRO A 165 -14.10 11.55 46.25
C PRO A 165 -15.32 11.77 47.16
N THR A 166 -15.05 12.03 48.44
CA THR A 166 -16.03 12.51 49.43
C THR A 166 -16.46 13.94 49.12
N ALA A 167 -17.77 14.16 49.17
CA ALA A 167 -18.43 15.47 49.08
C ALA A 167 -18.24 16.30 50.35
#